data_AF-A0A941WFL5-F1
#
_entry.id   AF-A0A941WFL5-F1
#
_cell.length_a   1.000
_cell.length_b   1.000
_cell.length_c   1.000
_cell.angle_alpha   90.00
_cell.angle_beta   90.00
_cell.angle_gamma   90.00
#
_symmetry.space_group_name_H-M   'P 1'
#
loop_
_entity.id
_entity.type
_entity.pdbx_description
1 polymer ?
#
loop_
_entity_poly.entity_id
_entity_poly.type
_entity_poly.pdbx_seq_one_letter_code
_entity_poly.pdbx_strand_id
1 'polypeptide(L)'
;NNKFIVNTGTVNVLVHGTSFSVTDYPTDSFISVALEKGSVSVETSREHDLLTRLVPGQKLLIAKSDISWNVSAFDAEAYNIWMLNKLQFKGESLYDVFRKIERWYGVKIRLENENPSYSYWFTLKTESLTEMLNLINQITPIDYKINGEEVTIRYK
;
A
#
# COMPACT_ATOMS: atom_id res chain seq x y z
N ASN A 1 13.98 -29.37 -0.41
CA ASN A 1 14.04 -28.13 0.39
C ASN A 1 13.87 -26.98 -0.58
N ASN A 2 12.62 -26.59 -0.89
CA ASN A 2 12.33 -25.62 -1.96
C ASN A 2 12.22 -24.24 -1.31
N LYS A 3 13.14 -23.33 -1.65
CA LYS A 3 13.08 -21.93 -1.21
C LYS A 3 11.97 -21.22 -1.97
N PHE A 4 11.10 -20.50 -1.27
CA PHE A 4 10.15 -19.58 -1.89
C PHE A 4 10.80 -18.19 -1.91
N ILE A 5 10.88 -17.57 -3.08
CA ILE A 5 11.55 -16.28 -3.27
C ILE A 5 10.60 -15.35 -4.03
N VAL A 6 10.33 -14.16 -3.50
CA VAL A 6 9.65 -13.08 -4.21
C VAL A 6 10.70 -12.10 -4.74
N ASN A 7 10.74 -11.93 -6.06
CA ASN A 7 11.63 -10.97 -6.71
C ASN A 7 10.84 -9.74 -7.13
N THR A 8 11.29 -8.56 -6.74
CA THR A 8 10.65 -7.29 -7.10
C THR A 8 11.43 -6.52 -8.18
N GLY A 9 12.45 -7.13 -8.78
CA GLY A 9 13.44 -6.47 -9.65
C GLY A 9 14.56 -5.79 -8.87
N THR A 10 14.26 -5.21 -7.70
CA THR A 10 15.26 -4.49 -6.86
C THR A 10 15.79 -5.37 -5.73
N VAL A 11 14.91 -6.14 -5.09
CA VAL A 11 15.26 -7.03 -3.97
C VAL A 11 14.67 -8.42 -4.15
N ASN A 12 15.32 -9.40 -3.51
CA ASN A 12 14.78 -10.73 -3.30
C ASN A 12 14.31 -10.85 -1.85
N VAL A 13 13.12 -11.40 -1.66
CA VAL A 13 12.53 -11.72 -0.36
C VAL A 13 12.51 -13.24 -0.20
N LEU A 14 13.39 -13.76 0.66
CA LEU A 14 13.56 -15.18 0.91
C LEU A 14 12.66 -15.61 2.07
N VAL A 15 11.79 -16.57 1.79
CA VAL A 15 10.71 -16.99 2.68
C VAL A 15 11.01 -18.37 3.27
N HIS A 16 10.97 -18.46 4.60
CA HIS A 16 11.29 -19.69 5.34
C HIS A 16 10.06 -20.34 6.02
N GLY A 17 8.85 -20.07 5.50
CA GLY A 17 7.56 -20.54 6.06
C GLY A 17 6.85 -19.43 6.83
N THR A 18 6.25 -18.48 6.11
CA THR A 18 5.82 -17.19 6.69
C THR A 18 4.47 -16.70 6.18
N SER A 19 3.80 -15.90 7.02
CA SER A 19 2.79 -14.93 6.58
C SER A 19 3.49 -13.60 6.44
N PHE A 20 3.56 -13.07 5.22
CA PHE A 20 4.28 -11.86 4.88
C PHE A 20 3.58 -11.14 3.73
N SER A 21 4.04 -9.92 3.45
CA SER A 21 3.52 -9.11 2.36
C SER A 21 4.63 -8.31 1.74
N VAL A 22 4.55 -8.13 0.43
CA VAL A 22 5.47 -7.32 -0.35
C VAL A 22 4.63 -6.39 -1.23
N THR A 23 4.93 -5.10 -1.20
CA THR A 23 4.36 -4.13 -2.15
C THR A 23 5.49 -3.43 -2.89
N ASP A 24 5.48 -3.54 -4.21
CA ASP A 24 6.42 -2.86 -5.11
C ASP A 24 5.69 -2.33 -6.34
N TYR A 25 4.85 -1.32 -6.15
CA TYR A 25 4.11 -0.70 -7.25
C TYR A 25 4.97 0.36 -7.96
N PRO A 26 5.00 0.44 -9.30
CA PRO A 26 5.82 1.42 -10.03
C PRO A 26 5.59 2.88 -9.64
N THR A 27 4.37 3.21 -9.19
CA THR A 27 3.96 4.56 -8.77
C THR A 27 4.37 4.92 -7.34
N ASP A 28 4.84 3.95 -6.56
CA ASP A 28 5.18 4.13 -5.15
C ASP A 28 6.67 4.41 -5.00
N SER A 29 7.02 5.37 -4.15
CA SER A 29 8.42 5.73 -3.88
C SER A 29 9.19 4.66 -3.10
N PHE A 30 8.48 3.69 -2.51
CA PHE A 30 9.06 2.69 -1.62
C PHE A 30 8.65 1.27 -2.00
N ILE A 31 9.57 0.33 -1.79
CA ILE A 31 9.28 -1.09 -1.65
C ILE A 31 8.99 -1.35 -0.17
N SER A 32 7.92 -2.07 0.14
CA SER A 32 7.60 -2.44 1.52
C SER A 32 7.56 -3.95 1.67
N VAL A 33 8.20 -4.47 2.71
CA VAL A 33 8.10 -5.88 3.12
C VAL A 33 7.68 -5.91 4.59
N ALA A 34 6.58 -6.57 4.92
CA ALA A 34 6.16 -6.75 6.32
C ALA A 34 6.02 -8.23 6.67
N LEU A 35 6.42 -8.59 7.88
CA LEU A 35 6.43 -9.96 8.37
C LEU A 35 5.49 -10.15 9.55
N GLU A 36 4.48 -11.00 9.38
CA GLU A 36 3.52 -11.34 10.43
C GLU A 36 3.94 -12.58 11.22
N LYS A 37 4.40 -13.65 10.55
CA LYS A 37 4.83 -14.90 11.20
C LYS A 37 6.03 -15.53 10.47
N GLY A 38 6.89 -16.20 11.23
CA GLY A 38 8.07 -16.92 10.74
C GLY A 38 9.29 -16.02 10.55
N SER A 39 10.08 -16.20 9.48
CA SER A 39 11.27 -15.36 9.21
C SER A 39 11.47 -15.08 7.71
N VAL A 40 11.87 -13.85 7.42
CA VAL A 40 12.17 -13.38 6.06
C VAL A 40 13.55 -12.76 6.02
N SER A 41 14.33 -13.09 5.00
CA SER A 41 15.58 -12.39 4.66
C SER A 41 15.36 -11.57 3.39
N VAL A 42 15.83 -10.33 3.39
CA VAL A 42 15.76 -9.44 2.23
C VAL A 42 17.19 -9.15 1.77
N GLU A 43 17.45 -9.37 0.49
CA GLU A 43 18.75 -9.17 -0.15
C GLU A 43 18.60 -8.37 -1.46
N THR A 44 19.69 -7.75 -1.92
CA THR A 44 19.70 -7.08 -3.23
C THR A 44 19.49 -8.10 -4.35
N SER A 45 18.73 -7.75 -5.39
CA SER A 45 18.40 -8.69 -6.46
C SER A 45 19.59 -9.12 -7.31
N ARG A 46 20.59 -8.23 -7.45
CA ARG A 46 21.74 -8.39 -8.35
C ARG A 46 22.94 -9.05 -7.66
N GLU A 47 23.38 -8.50 -6.54
CA GLU A 47 24.60 -8.95 -5.84
C GLU A 47 24.29 -9.96 -4.73
N HIS A 48 23.00 -10.17 -4.42
CA HIS A 48 22.55 -11.03 -3.31
C HIS A 48 23.10 -10.61 -1.94
N ASP A 49 23.42 -9.32 -1.79
CA ASP A 49 23.87 -8.76 -0.52
C ASP A 49 22.70 -8.73 0.45
N LEU A 50 22.87 -9.37 1.61
CA LEU A 50 21.86 -9.38 2.66
C LEU A 50 21.68 -7.96 3.20
N LEU A 51 20.50 -7.38 2.98
CA LEU A 51 20.13 -6.07 3.52
C LEU A 51 19.72 -6.22 4.98
N THR A 52 18.79 -7.14 5.26
CA THR A 52 18.30 -7.38 6.62
C THR A 52 17.56 -8.71 6.77
N ARG A 53 17.31 -9.11 8.01
CA ARG A 53 16.40 -10.20 8.37
C ARG A 53 15.29 -9.64 9.25
N LEU A 54 14.04 -9.85 8.83
CA LEU A 54 12.88 -9.45 9.59
C LEU A 54 12.48 -10.54 10.58
N VAL A 55 12.05 -10.10 11.77
CA VAL A 55 11.30 -10.91 12.73
C VAL A 55 9.82 -10.49 12.75
N PRO A 56 8.90 -11.33 13.24
CA PRO A 56 7.48 -11.00 13.31
C PRO A 56 7.20 -9.64 13.96
N GLY A 57 6.31 -8.86 13.35
CA GLY A 57 5.98 -7.49 13.77
C GLY A 57 6.90 -6.41 13.20
N GLN A 58 7.83 -6.76 12.30
CA GLN A 58 8.71 -5.80 11.62
C GLN A 58 8.36 -5.57 10.15
N LYS A 59 8.52 -4.31 9.72
CA LYS A 59 8.37 -3.85 8.35
C LYS A 59 9.65 -3.18 7.88
N LEU A 60 10.09 -3.56 6.69
CA LEU A 60 11.14 -2.92 5.92
C LEU A 60 10.51 -1.97 4.91
N LEU A 61 11.01 -0.74 4.84
CA LEU A 61 10.78 0.19 3.74
C LEU A 61 12.10 0.44 3.03
N ILE A 62 12.12 0.34 1.71
CA ILE A 62 13.28 0.62 0.85
C ILE A 62 12.91 1.73 -0.12
N ALA A 63 13.61 2.86 -0.07
CA ALA A 63 13.42 3.96 -1.01
C ALA A 63 13.95 3.56 -2.39
N LYS A 64 13.14 3.72 -3.43
CA LYS A 64 13.55 3.37 -4.80
C LYS A 64 14.57 4.34 -5.40
N SER A 65 14.68 5.54 -4.85
CA SER A 65 15.56 6.60 -5.33
C SER A 65 17.04 6.29 -5.14
N ASP A 66 17.39 5.71 -3.99
CA ASP A 66 18.78 5.50 -3.57
C ASP A 66 19.02 4.16 -2.86
N ILE A 67 17.98 3.32 -2.76
CA ILE A 67 18.00 2.01 -2.09
C ILE A 67 18.31 2.13 -0.59
N SER A 68 18.19 3.31 0.00
CA SER A 68 18.20 3.47 1.46
C SER A 68 17.02 2.73 2.08
N TRP A 69 17.21 2.15 3.25
CA TRP A 69 16.17 1.38 3.90
C TRP A 69 16.08 1.63 5.40
N ASN A 70 14.89 1.37 5.94
CA ASN A 70 14.65 1.38 7.39
C ASN A 70 13.77 0.19 7.79
N VAL A 71 14.10 -0.40 8.95
CA VAL A 71 13.25 -1.39 9.62
C VAL A 71 12.56 -0.73 10.80
N SER A 72 11.24 -0.88 10.87
CA SER A 72 10.42 -0.37 11.97
C SER A 72 9.46 -1.45 12.45
N ALA A 73 9.01 -1.34 13.70
CA ALA A 73 7.86 -2.12 14.15
C ALA A 73 6.62 -1.67 13.36
N PHE A 74 5.76 -2.61 12.97
CA PHE A 74 4.45 -2.29 12.42
C PHE A 74 3.36 -2.87 13.32
N ASP A 75 2.29 -2.09 13.45
CA ASP A 75 1.07 -2.55 14.07
C ASP A 75 0.44 -3.63 13.16
N ALA A 76 0.53 -4.88 13.59
CA ALA A 76 0.02 -6.03 12.83
C ALA A 76 -1.49 -5.95 12.61
N GLU A 77 -2.23 -5.33 13.54
CA GLU A 77 -3.66 -5.10 13.38
C GLU A 77 -3.92 -4.09 12.25
N ALA A 78 -3.14 -3.00 12.21
CA ALA A 78 -3.19 -2.03 11.12
C ALA A 78 -2.78 -2.59 9.76
N TYR A 79 -1.91 -3.59 9.73
CA TYR A 79 -1.42 -4.20 8.51
C TYR A 79 -2.37 -5.25 7.94
N ASN A 80 -3.03 -6.00 8.82
CA ASN A 80 -4.02 -7.00 8.45
C ASN A 80 -5.40 -6.41 8.14
N ILE A 81 -5.57 -5.10 8.30
CA ILE A 81 -6.83 -4.38 8.04
C ILE A 81 -7.36 -4.65 6.62
N TRP A 82 -6.49 -4.77 5.61
CA TRP A 82 -6.93 -5.14 4.26
C TRP A 82 -7.52 -6.56 4.21
N MET A 83 -6.95 -7.51 4.95
CA MET A 83 -7.52 -8.87 5.07
C MET A 83 -8.84 -8.89 5.84
N LEU A 84 -9.12 -7.85 6.61
CA LEU A 84 -10.38 -7.65 7.35
C LEU A 84 -11.43 -6.85 6.55
N ASN A 85 -11.26 -6.68 5.24
CA ASN A 85 -12.10 -5.84 4.38
C ASN A 85 -12.24 -4.42 4.93
N LYS A 86 -11.12 -3.83 5.34
CA LYS A 86 -11.04 -2.45 5.81
C LYS A 86 -9.96 -1.71 5.02
N LEU A 87 -10.23 -0.46 4.70
CA LEU A 87 -9.26 0.49 4.16
C LEU A 87 -8.88 1.47 5.26
N GLN A 88 -7.60 1.58 5.56
CA GLN A 88 -7.07 2.54 6.53
C GLN A 88 -6.16 3.57 5.85
N PHE A 89 -6.36 4.83 6.23
CA PHE A 89 -5.60 6.00 5.80
C PHE A 89 -5.07 6.70 7.05
N LYS A 90 -3.76 6.95 7.10
CA LYS A 90 -3.06 7.50 8.28
C LYS A 90 -2.17 8.66 7.85
N GLY A 91 -2.73 9.87 7.84
CA GLY A 91 -2.01 11.08 7.45
C GLY A 91 -1.68 11.15 5.96
N GLU A 92 -2.49 10.47 5.16
CA GLU A 92 -2.28 10.33 3.72
C GLU A 92 -2.90 11.50 2.96
N SER A 93 -2.29 11.90 1.84
CA SER A 93 -2.89 12.88 0.94
C SER A 93 -4.12 12.27 0.26
N LEU A 94 -5.09 13.08 -0.19
CA LEU A 94 -6.24 12.52 -0.92
C LEU A 94 -5.81 11.83 -2.22
N TYR A 95 -4.69 12.27 -2.80
CA TYR A 95 -4.08 11.58 -3.93
C TYR A 95 -3.69 10.14 -3.59
N ASP A 96 -3.04 9.91 -2.44
CA ASP A 96 -2.72 8.56 -1.95
C ASP A 96 -3.98 7.76 -1.63
N VAL A 97 -5.00 8.41 -1.06
CA VAL A 97 -6.30 7.81 -0.78
C VAL A 97 -6.93 7.26 -2.06
N PHE A 98 -7.01 8.07 -3.13
CA PHE A 98 -7.58 7.63 -4.40
C PHE A 98 -6.77 6.52 -5.06
N ARG A 99 -5.42 6.56 -5.01
CA ARG A 99 -4.59 5.46 -5.51
C ARG A 99 -4.85 4.13 -4.80
N LYS A 100 -5.10 4.17 -3.49
CA LYS A 100 -5.50 2.97 -2.74
C LYS A 100 -6.88 2.46 -3.18
N ILE A 101 -7.82 3.36 -3.48
CA ILE A 101 -9.16 3.01 -3.97
C ILE A 101 -9.10 2.40 -5.38
N GLU A 102 -8.31 2.98 -6.28
CA GLU A 102 -8.03 2.41 -7.61
C GLU A 102 -7.60 0.95 -7.50
N ARG A 103 -6.63 0.67 -6.62
CA ARG A 103 -6.10 -0.68 -6.38
C ARG A 103 -7.14 -1.61 -5.76
N TRP A 104 -7.91 -1.12 -4.79
CA TRP A 104 -8.87 -1.93 -4.06
C TRP A 104 -10.05 -2.37 -4.94
N TYR A 105 -10.55 -1.46 -5.77
CA TYR A 105 -11.75 -1.71 -6.59
C TYR A 105 -11.42 -2.04 -8.06
N GLY A 106 -10.15 -2.01 -8.46
CA GLY A 106 -9.73 -2.30 -9.84
C GLY A 106 -10.18 -1.24 -10.84
N VAL A 107 -10.17 0.04 -10.44
CA VAL A 107 -10.60 1.17 -11.27
C VAL A 107 -9.46 2.15 -11.51
N LYS A 108 -9.63 3.04 -12.50
CA LYS A 108 -8.76 4.20 -12.76
C LYS A 108 -9.48 5.47 -12.36
N ILE A 109 -8.88 6.28 -11.49
CA ILE A 109 -9.41 7.55 -11.01
C ILE A 109 -8.65 8.69 -11.71
N ARG A 110 -9.39 9.59 -12.36
CA ARG A 110 -8.87 10.83 -12.95
C ARG A 110 -9.38 12.04 -12.19
N LEU A 111 -8.46 12.90 -11.75
CA LEU A 111 -8.75 14.18 -11.09
C LEU A 111 -8.84 15.29 -12.14
N GLU A 112 -9.92 16.06 -12.15
CA GLU A 112 -10.13 17.16 -13.13
C GLU A 112 -9.52 18.49 -12.70
N ASN A 113 -9.24 18.68 -11.42
CA ASN A 113 -8.70 19.91 -10.85
C ASN A 113 -7.76 19.63 -9.67
N GLU A 114 -7.01 20.66 -9.26
CA GLU A 114 -6.02 20.54 -8.19
C GLU A 114 -6.66 20.26 -6.83
N ASN A 115 -6.02 19.36 -6.09
CA ASN A 115 -6.45 18.94 -4.77
C ASN A 115 -6.06 20.00 -3.71
N PRO A 116 -6.96 20.38 -2.79
CA PRO A 116 -6.53 21.09 -1.59
C PRO A 116 -5.59 20.24 -0.72
N SER A 117 -4.62 20.88 -0.07
CA SER A 117 -3.63 20.21 0.79
C SER A 117 -4.27 19.75 2.10
N TYR A 118 -4.82 18.54 2.10
CA TYR A 118 -5.40 17.88 3.28
C TYR A 118 -4.76 16.51 3.52
N SER A 119 -4.71 16.12 4.79
CA SER A 119 -4.26 14.80 5.24
C SER A 119 -5.41 14.05 5.91
N TYR A 120 -5.58 12.77 5.57
CA TYR A 120 -6.73 11.97 5.96
C TYR A 120 -6.35 10.88 6.96
N TRP A 121 -7.13 10.79 8.05
CA TRP A 121 -6.95 9.84 9.15
C TRP A 121 -8.26 9.10 9.45
N PHE A 122 -8.59 8.07 8.66
CA PHE A 122 -9.81 7.29 8.88
C PHE A 122 -9.63 5.83 8.49
N THR A 123 -10.47 4.96 9.07
CA THR A 123 -10.57 3.54 8.72
C THR A 123 -12.01 3.25 8.31
N LEU A 124 -12.21 2.75 7.11
CA LEU A 124 -13.51 2.38 6.58
C LEU A 124 -13.62 0.86 6.48
N LYS A 125 -14.73 0.31 6.97
CA LYS A 125 -15.14 -1.06 6.65
C LYS A 125 -15.76 -1.01 5.26
N THR A 126 -15.19 -1.74 4.32
CA THR A 126 -15.44 -1.50 2.89
C THR A 126 -16.83 -1.97 2.48
N GLU A 127 -17.51 -1.13 1.70
CA GLU A 127 -18.74 -1.42 0.97
C GLU A 127 -18.46 -1.31 -0.54
N SER A 128 -19.45 -1.03 -1.39
CA SER A 128 -19.21 -0.80 -2.82
C SER A 128 -18.36 0.44 -3.11
N LEU A 129 -17.77 0.54 -4.30
CA LEU A 129 -17.03 1.73 -4.73
C LEU A 129 -17.86 3.03 -4.61
N THR A 130 -19.15 2.95 -4.91
CA THR A 130 -20.08 4.08 -4.80
C THR A 130 -20.23 4.55 -3.35
N GLU A 131 -20.40 3.64 -2.40
CA GLU A 131 -20.48 3.97 -0.97
C GLU A 131 -19.16 4.58 -0.48
N MET A 132 -18.02 4.03 -0.91
CA MET A 132 -16.70 4.61 -0.62
C MET A 132 -16.58 6.06 -1.11
N LEU A 133 -16.96 6.33 -2.36
CA LEU A 133 -16.89 7.70 -2.93
C LEU A 133 -17.90 8.65 -2.26
N ASN A 134 -19.07 8.16 -1.85
CA ASN A 134 -20.03 8.94 -1.06
C ASN A 134 -19.48 9.33 0.31
N LEU A 135 -18.80 8.43 1.00
CA LEU A 135 -18.15 8.73 2.28
C LEU A 135 -17.04 9.77 2.11
N ILE A 136 -16.25 9.67 1.04
CA ILE A 136 -15.25 10.69 0.72
C ILE A 136 -15.93 12.04 0.46
N ASN A 137 -17.02 12.08 -0.31
CA ASN A 137 -17.76 13.31 -0.60
C ASN A 137 -18.33 14.00 0.65
N GLN A 138 -18.64 13.24 1.72
CA GLN A 138 -19.05 13.82 3.01
C GLN A 138 -17.90 14.53 3.74
N ILE A 139 -16.66 14.08 3.55
CA ILE A 139 -15.47 14.64 4.23
C ILE A 139 -14.82 15.73 3.37
N THR A 140 -14.76 15.50 2.06
CA THR A 140 -14.16 16.39 1.08
C THR A 140 -15.13 16.49 -0.08
N PRO A 141 -15.84 17.62 -0.22
CA PRO A 141 -16.82 17.82 -1.27
C PRO A 141 -16.23 17.55 -2.65
N ILE A 142 -16.76 16.52 -3.31
CA ILE A 142 -16.39 16.12 -4.67
C ILE A 142 -17.65 15.91 -5.52
N ASP A 143 -17.52 16.10 -6.82
CA ASP A 143 -18.36 15.47 -7.82
C ASP A 143 -17.62 14.29 -8.41
N TYR A 144 -18.34 13.19 -8.65
CA TYR A 144 -17.74 12.02 -9.28
C TYR A 144 -18.69 11.36 -10.28
N LYS A 145 -18.10 10.68 -11.26
CA LYS A 145 -18.81 9.88 -12.26
C LYS A 145 -18.09 8.56 -12.47
N ILE A 146 -18.84 7.46 -12.41
CA ILE A 146 -18.33 6.10 -12.64
C ILE A 146 -18.77 5.64 -14.04
N ASN A 147 -17.83 5.27 -14.88
CA ASN A 147 -18.03 4.72 -16.23
C ASN A 147 -17.25 3.41 -16.37
N GLY A 148 -17.83 2.30 -15.92
CA GLY A 148 -17.14 1.01 -15.89
C GLY A 148 -15.95 1.04 -14.95
N GLU A 149 -14.76 0.78 -15.48
CA GLU A 149 -13.50 0.81 -14.72
C GLU A 149 -12.87 2.22 -14.63
N GLU A 150 -13.52 3.25 -15.18
CA GLU A 150 -13.02 4.63 -15.09
C GLU A 150 -13.91 5.49 -14.18
N VAL A 151 -13.26 6.22 -13.27
CA VAL A 151 -13.91 7.17 -12.38
C VAL A 151 -13.31 8.55 -12.62
N THR A 152 -14.15 9.54 -12.87
CA THR A 152 -13.73 10.94 -12.92
C THR A 152 -14.14 11.62 -11.63
N ILE A 153 -13.24 12.40 -11.03
CA ILE A 153 -13.48 13.14 -9.79
C ILE A 153 -13.11 14.61 -10.02
N ARG A 154 -13.98 15.49 -9.55
CA ARG A 154 -13.79 16.94 -9.56
C ARG A 154 -14.04 17.49 -8.16
N TYR A 155 -13.12 18.28 -7.64
CA TYR A 155 -13.29 18.99 -6.37
C TYR A 155 -14.30 20.14 -6.54
N LYS A 156 -15.17 20.31 -5.55
CA LYS A 156 -16.12 21.43 -5.47
C LYS A 156 -15.49 22.68 -4.90
#